data_AF-B7ST66-F1
#
_entry.id   AF-B7ST66-F1
#
_cell.length_a   1.000
_cell.length_b   1.000
_cell.length_c   1.000
_cell.angle_alpha   90.00
_cell.angle_beta   90.00
_cell.angle_gamma   90.00
#
_symmetry.space_group_name_H-M   'P 1'
#
loop_
_entity.id
_entity.type
_entity.pdbx_description
1 polymer ?
#
loop_
_entity_poly.entity_id
_entity_poly.type
_entity_poly.pdbx_seq_one_letter_code
_entity_poly.pdbx_strand_id
1 'polypeptide(L)'
;SVLVLLPLEIATGYLVKLTSLIVSSFNIQSGENAPALLNVITDPLTHSIIELDESVINDIAIGDSEAKNKSLIKVWCQTASNTTLQNVTAANCSDYLCLEFKNVTEIINIKKCNHLFVSTNLSDLAVGLILLACSLIVLCTCLILIVKLLNSMLKGQVAVVIKKIMNTDFPFPFAWLTGYIAILVGAG
;
A
#
# COMPACT_ATOMS: atom_id res chain seq x y z
N SER A 1 20.95 7.10 -19.76
CA SER A 1 19.56 7.61 -19.73
C SER A 1 19.47 8.98 -19.09
N VAL A 2 20.23 9.27 -18.02
CA VAL A 2 20.31 10.60 -17.40
C VAL A 2 20.80 11.66 -18.40
N LEU A 3 21.78 11.30 -19.23
CA LEU A 3 22.30 12.12 -20.34
C LEU A 3 21.26 12.77 -21.29
N VAL A 4 20.13 12.10 -21.53
CA VAL A 4 19.05 12.63 -22.39
C VAL A 4 17.94 13.28 -21.57
N LEU A 5 17.74 12.79 -20.34
CA LEU A 5 16.71 13.28 -19.44
C LEU A 5 17.04 14.66 -18.87
N LEU A 6 18.33 14.96 -18.60
CA LEU A 6 18.74 16.19 -17.94
C LEU A 6 18.58 17.44 -18.85
N PRO A 7 19.02 17.44 -20.12
CA PRO A 7 18.75 18.54 -21.03
C PRO A 7 17.26 18.69 -21.34
N LEU A 8 16.54 17.57 -21.43
CA LEU A 8 15.09 17.56 -21.64
C LEU A 8 14.34 18.14 -20.43
N GLU A 9 14.80 17.87 -19.22
CA GLU A 9 14.22 18.42 -17.99
C GLU A 9 14.44 19.93 -17.90
N ILE A 10 15.63 20.43 -18.23
CA ILE A 10 15.90 21.88 -18.25
C ILE A 10 15.01 22.57 -19.30
N ALA A 11 14.77 21.92 -20.45
CA ALA A 11 13.93 22.46 -21.50
C ALA A 11 12.42 22.40 -21.19
N THR A 12 11.95 21.39 -20.45
CA THR A 12 10.50 21.09 -20.31
C THR A 12 9.95 21.15 -18.88
N GLY A 13 10.79 20.94 -17.86
CA GLY A 13 10.39 20.79 -16.46
C GLY A 13 9.42 19.62 -16.23
N TYR A 14 9.51 18.58 -17.06
CA TYR A 14 8.54 17.50 -17.13
C TYR A 14 8.51 16.67 -15.84
N LEU A 15 9.67 16.27 -15.31
CA LEU A 15 9.77 15.51 -14.06
C LEU A 15 9.23 16.35 -12.90
N VAL A 16 9.54 17.64 -12.82
CA VAL A 16 9.00 18.52 -11.77
C VAL A 16 7.47 18.62 -11.84
N LYS A 17 6.89 18.78 -13.04
CA LYS A 17 5.43 18.81 -13.21
C LYS A 17 4.78 17.48 -12.86
N LEU A 18 5.34 16.37 -13.34
CA LEU A 18 4.83 15.05 -13.01
C LEU A 18 4.90 14.78 -11.50
N THR A 19 6.03 15.05 -10.87
CA THR A 19 6.18 14.88 -9.42
C THR A 19 5.19 15.75 -8.66
N SER A 20 5.00 17.01 -9.08
CA SER A 20 4.01 17.91 -8.46
C SER A 20 2.58 17.38 -8.60
N LEU A 21 2.21 16.85 -9.77
CA LEU A 21 0.89 16.26 -10.01
C LEU A 21 0.68 14.98 -9.17
N ILE A 22 1.70 14.13 -9.06
CA ILE A 22 1.66 12.91 -8.25
C ILE A 22 1.44 13.30 -6.77
N VAL A 23 2.28 14.18 -6.22
CA VAL A 23 2.19 14.61 -4.81
C VAL A 23 0.84 15.27 -4.52
N SER A 24 0.34 16.09 -5.44
CA SER A 24 -0.97 16.76 -5.29
C SER A 24 -2.14 15.79 -5.36
N SER A 25 -2.05 14.75 -6.19
CA SER A 25 -3.11 13.74 -6.34
C SER A 25 -3.23 12.84 -5.12
N PHE A 26 -2.10 12.56 -4.43
CA PHE A 26 -2.08 11.72 -3.24
C PHE A 26 -2.24 12.50 -1.92
N ASN A 27 -2.47 13.82 -1.96
CA ASN A 27 -2.67 14.69 -0.78
C ASN A 27 -1.67 14.42 0.36
N ILE A 28 -0.40 14.25 0.00
CA ILE A 28 0.68 13.92 0.92
C ILE A 28 0.88 15.10 1.89
N GLN A 29 0.46 14.92 3.14
CA GLN A 29 0.72 15.90 4.21
C GLN A 29 2.17 15.76 4.69
N SER A 30 2.80 16.87 5.04
CA SER A 30 4.13 16.90 5.67
C SER A 30 3.99 17.54 7.04
N GLY A 31 4.42 16.84 8.10
CA GLY A 31 4.33 17.32 9.49
C GLY A 31 4.34 16.16 10.49
N GLU A 32 4.39 16.50 11.78
CA GLU A 32 4.50 15.52 12.89
C GLU A 32 3.28 14.60 13.04
N ASN A 33 2.12 15.03 12.52
CA ASN A 33 0.88 14.23 12.47
C ASN A 33 0.56 13.67 11.07
N ALA A 34 1.51 13.71 10.13
CA ALA A 34 1.27 13.23 8.77
C ALA A 34 1.39 11.69 8.70
N PRO A 35 0.42 10.98 8.07
CA PRO A 35 0.53 9.55 7.84
C PRO A 35 1.74 9.24 6.96
N ALA A 36 2.39 8.09 7.19
CA ALA A 36 3.50 7.65 6.35
C ALA A 36 3.08 7.63 4.88
N LEU A 37 3.94 8.11 3.98
CA LEU A 37 3.63 8.22 2.54
C LEU A 37 3.14 6.90 1.94
N LEU A 38 3.68 5.79 2.43
CA LEU A 38 3.31 4.46 2.00
C LEU A 38 1.87 4.13 2.41
N ASN A 39 1.45 4.47 3.64
CA ASN A 39 0.12 4.17 4.17
C ASN A 39 -0.97 4.81 3.31
N VAL A 40 -0.78 6.05 2.87
CA VAL A 40 -1.72 6.74 1.97
C VAL A 40 -1.99 5.95 0.67
N ILE A 41 -1.01 5.17 0.21
CA ILE A 41 -1.10 4.33 -0.99
C ILE A 41 -1.52 2.90 -0.63
N THR A 42 -0.99 2.33 0.45
CA THR A 42 -1.19 0.93 0.82
C THR A 42 -2.53 0.68 1.50
N ASP A 43 -3.05 1.64 2.27
CA ASP A 43 -4.31 1.49 3.00
C ASP A 43 -5.49 1.26 2.05
N PRO A 44 -5.77 2.10 1.03
CA PRO A 44 -6.88 1.84 0.11
C PRO A 44 -6.73 0.53 -0.66
N LEU A 45 -5.49 0.12 -0.96
CA LEU A 45 -5.21 -1.18 -1.60
C LEU A 45 -5.48 -2.34 -0.63
N THR A 46 -5.07 -2.21 0.62
CA THR A 46 -5.26 -3.23 1.66
C THR A 46 -6.73 -3.43 1.92
N HIS A 47 -7.49 -2.35 2.17
CA HIS A 47 -8.94 -2.40 2.41
C HIS A 47 -9.72 -2.98 1.21
N SER A 48 -9.22 -2.79 -0.02
CA SER A 48 -9.83 -3.42 -1.20
C SER A 48 -9.59 -4.93 -1.27
N ILE A 49 -8.50 -5.43 -0.68
CA ILE A 49 -8.15 -6.85 -0.69
C ILE A 49 -8.76 -7.56 0.52
N ILE A 50 -8.51 -7.04 1.72
CA ILE A 50 -8.93 -7.62 2.99
C ILE A 50 -9.17 -6.53 4.04
N GLU A 51 -10.22 -6.69 4.83
CA GLU A 51 -10.49 -5.86 6.01
C GLU A 51 -10.30 -6.74 7.26
N LEU A 52 -9.53 -6.25 8.24
CA LEU A 52 -9.28 -6.96 9.49
C LEU A 52 -10.09 -6.35 10.64
N ASP A 53 -10.53 -7.18 11.58
CA ASP A 53 -11.21 -6.70 12.78
C ASP A 53 -10.20 -6.27 13.84
N GLU A 54 -10.00 -4.96 13.97
CA GLU A 54 -9.09 -4.36 14.95
C GLU A 54 -9.44 -4.75 16.40
N SER A 55 -10.74 -4.94 16.70
CA SER A 55 -11.17 -5.30 18.05
C SER A 55 -10.69 -6.70 18.43
N VAL A 56 -10.82 -7.66 17.50
CA VAL A 56 -10.36 -9.04 17.70
C VAL A 56 -8.84 -9.09 17.82
N ILE A 57 -8.10 -8.33 17.00
CA ILE A 57 -6.64 -8.25 17.09
C ILE A 57 -6.20 -7.71 18.46
N ASN A 58 -6.85 -6.65 18.93
CA ASN A 58 -6.55 -6.06 20.22
C ASN A 58 -6.87 -7.02 21.38
N ASP A 59 -8.01 -7.71 21.33
CA ASP A 59 -8.39 -8.71 22.36
C ASP A 59 -7.39 -9.88 22.40
N ILE A 60 -6.90 -10.34 21.23
CA ILE A 60 -5.84 -11.36 21.15
C ILE A 60 -4.52 -10.84 21.73
N ALA A 61 -4.16 -9.57 21.47
CA ALA A 61 -2.95 -8.96 21.99
C ALA A 61 -2.98 -8.83 23.52
N ILE A 62 -4.16 -8.61 24.11
CA ILE A 62 -4.39 -8.56 25.56
C ILE A 62 -4.44 -9.97 26.18
N GLY A 63 -4.57 -11.02 25.37
CA GLY A 63 -4.54 -12.42 25.80
C GLY A 63 -5.91 -13.01 26.15
N ASP A 64 -7.00 -12.41 25.66
CA ASP A 64 -8.34 -12.92 25.88
C ASP A 64 -8.55 -14.28 25.17
N SER A 65 -9.11 -15.24 25.92
CA SER A 65 -9.34 -16.60 25.43
C SER A 65 -10.54 -16.70 24.47
N GLU A 66 -11.51 -15.79 24.60
CA GLU A 66 -12.70 -15.78 23.74
C GLU A 66 -12.40 -15.25 22.33
N ALA A 67 -11.44 -14.33 22.22
CA ALA A 67 -11.01 -13.77 20.95
C ALA A 67 -10.38 -14.79 19.98
N LYS A 68 -9.81 -15.90 20.48
CA LYS A 68 -9.20 -16.95 19.65
C LYS A 68 -10.19 -17.72 18.77
N ASN A 69 -11.47 -17.70 19.14
CA ASN A 69 -12.53 -18.39 18.41
C ASN A 69 -13.26 -17.45 17.43
N LYS A 70 -12.92 -16.16 17.41
CA LYS A 70 -13.49 -15.17 16.49
C LYS A 70 -12.68 -15.14 15.18
N SER A 71 -13.33 -14.80 14.06
CA SER A 71 -12.64 -14.58 12.79
C SER A 71 -11.92 -13.22 12.81
N LEU A 72 -10.72 -13.19 12.26
CA LEU A 72 -9.92 -11.97 12.07
C LEU A 72 -10.41 -11.12 10.90
N ILE A 73 -11.14 -11.73 9.96
CA ILE A 73 -11.60 -11.07 8.74
C ILE A 73 -12.93 -10.39 9.01
N LYS A 74 -12.98 -9.07 8.80
CA LYS A 74 -14.16 -8.27 9.06
C LYS A 74 -15.14 -8.37 7.89
N VAL A 75 -16.18 -9.19 8.05
CA VAL A 75 -17.22 -9.36 7.02
C VAL A 75 -18.24 -8.20 7.00
N TRP A 76 -18.49 -7.59 8.16
CA TRP A 76 -19.50 -6.55 8.35
C TRP A 76 -18.86 -5.21 8.72
N CYS A 77 -19.11 -4.19 7.91
CA CYS A 77 -18.52 -2.85 8.08
C CYS A 77 -19.50 -1.87 8.74
N GLN A 78 -20.81 -2.13 8.62
CA GLN A 78 -21.82 -1.38 9.35
C GLN A 78 -22.62 -2.33 10.22
N THR A 79 -22.52 -2.11 11.52
CA THR A 79 -23.29 -2.78 12.56
C THR A 79 -23.98 -1.71 13.41
N ALA A 80 -25.21 -1.97 13.84
CA ALA A 80 -25.89 -1.15 14.84
C ALA A 80 -26.08 -1.96 16.11
N SER A 81 -25.64 -1.42 17.24
CA SER A 81 -25.97 -1.97 18.55
C SER A 81 -27.33 -1.43 18.99
N ASN A 82 -28.33 -2.30 19.09
CA ASN A 82 -29.60 -1.95 19.72
C ASN A 82 -29.54 -2.41 21.18
N THR A 83 -29.43 -1.45 22.10
CA THR A 83 -29.51 -1.70 23.54
C THR A 83 -30.97 -1.70 23.97
N THR A 84 -31.50 -2.88 24.28
CA THR A 84 -32.82 -3.00 24.89
C THR A 84 -32.69 -3.32 26.37
N LEU A 85 -33.49 -2.65 27.19
CA LEU A 85 -33.64 -2.99 28.61
C LEU A 85 -34.47 -4.26 28.69
N GLN A 86 -33.80 -5.38 28.94
CA GLN A 86 -34.48 -6.66 29.14
C GLN A 86 -34.49 -7.00 30.62
N ASN A 87 -35.60 -7.58 31.05
CA ASN A 87 -35.75 -8.05 32.42
C ASN A 87 -35.14 -9.46 32.49
N VAL A 88 -34.00 -9.59 33.16
CA VAL A 88 -33.25 -10.86 33.24
C VAL A 88 -33.30 -11.38 34.66
N THR A 89 -33.41 -12.69 34.80
CA THR A 89 -33.46 -13.35 36.10
C THR A 89 -32.05 -13.42 36.70
N ALA A 90 -31.86 -12.89 37.91
CA ALA A 90 -30.56 -12.92 38.58
C ALA A 90 -30.22 -14.35 39.05
N ALA A 91 -28.99 -14.81 38.80
CA ALA A 91 -28.57 -16.19 39.05
C ALA A 91 -28.36 -16.56 40.54
N ASN A 92 -28.41 -15.58 41.45
CA ASN A 92 -28.14 -15.81 42.87
C ASN A 92 -29.14 -15.06 43.75
N CYS A 93 -30.35 -15.60 43.85
CA CYS A 93 -31.38 -15.13 44.77
C CYS A 93 -32.01 -16.27 45.54
N SER A 94 -32.11 -16.10 46.86
CA SER A 94 -32.59 -17.10 47.82
C SER A 94 -34.10 -17.06 48.05
N ASP A 95 -34.84 -16.21 47.36
CA ASP A 95 -36.30 -16.13 47.49
C ASP A 95 -36.98 -15.90 46.12
N TYR A 96 -38.20 -16.41 45.98
CA TYR A 96 -38.89 -16.58 44.70
C TYR A 96 -39.18 -15.21 44.04
N LEU A 97 -38.53 -14.96 42.88
CA LEU A 97 -38.68 -13.82 41.95
C LEU A 97 -37.68 -12.65 42.10
N CYS A 98 -36.45 -12.84 41.60
CA CYS A 98 -35.50 -11.75 41.34
C CYS A 98 -35.47 -11.38 39.86
N LEU A 99 -35.98 -10.19 39.55
CA LEU A 99 -36.01 -9.59 38.22
C LEU A 99 -35.06 -8.39 38.22
N GLU A 100 -34.00 -8.46 37.43
CA GLU A 100 -32.99 -7.41 37.31
C GLU A 100 -32.99 -6.87 35.88
N PHE A 101 -33.11 -5.55 35.71
CA PHE A 101 -33.04 -4.93 34.39
C PHE A 101 -31.57 -4.87 33.96
N LYS A 102 -31.22 -5.62 32.92
CA LYS A 102 -29.91 -5.51 32.29
C LYS A 102 -30.05 -4.97 30.87
N ASN A 103 -29.10 -4.13 30.50
CA ASN A 103 -28.95 -3.65 29.12
C ASN A 103 -28.40 -4.80 28.29
N VAL A 104 -29.23 -5.35 27.41
CA VAL A 104 -28.81 -6.35 26.42
C VAL A 104 -28.51 -5.63 25.12
N THR A 105 -27.25 -5.69 24.68
CA THR A 105 -26.78 -5.16 23.40
C THR A 105 -26.93 -6.23 22.33
N GLU A 106 -27.87 -6.05 21.40
CA GLU A 106 -27.94 -6.89 20.20
C GLU A 106 -27.23 -6.19 19.03
N ILE A 107 -26.35 -6.90 18.34
CA ILE A 107 -25.60 -6.38 17.20
C ILE A 107 -26.34 -6.73 15.91
N ILE A 108 -26.86 -5.71 15.23
CA ILE A 108 -27.58 -5.84 13.96
C ILE A 108 -26.59 -5.58 12.83
N ASN A 109 -26.43 -6.57 11.95
CA ASN A 109 -25.56 -6.48 10.78
C ASN A 109 -26.29 -5.77 9.62
N ILE A 110 -25.81 -4.59 9.21
CA ILE A 110 -26.47 -3.74 8.21
C ILE A 110 -25.83 -3.92 6.84
N LYS A 111 -24.51 -3.78 6.76
CA LYS A 111 -23.78 -3.76 5.48
C LYS A 111 -22.48 -4.54 5.55
N LYS A 112 -22.29 -5.43 4.57
CA LYS A 112 -21.04 -6.15 4.35
C LYS A 112 -19.92 -5.20 3.87
N CYS A 113 -18.69 -5.51 4.23
CA CYS A 113 -17.51 -4.79 3.76
C CYS A 113 -17.29 -4.98 2.25
N ASN A 114 -16.48 -4.11 1.64
CA ASN A 114 -16.18 -4.18 0.20
C ASN A 114 -14.72 -4.61 -0.01
N HIS A 115 -14.42 -5.88 0.24
CA HIS A 115 -13.11 -6.48 0.00
C HIS A 115 -13.23 -7.84 -0.70
N LEU A 116 -12.16 -8.30 -1.34
CA LEU A 116 -12.16 -9.50 -2.20
C LEU A 116 -12.67 -10.77 -1.49
N PHE A 117 -12.36 -10.91 -0.21
CA PHE A 117 -12.69 -12.08 0.61
C PHE A 117 -14.00 -11.97 1.42
N VAL A 118 -14.86 -10.97 1.15
CA VAL A 118 -16.06 -10.76 1.98
C VAL A 118 -17.13 -11.86 1.85
N SER A 119 -17.18 -12.52 0.69
CA SER A 119 -18.17 -13.58 0.40
C SER A 119 -17.56 -14.97 0.38
N THR A 120 -16.30 -15.13 0.78
CA THR A 120 -15.63 -16.43 0.78
C THR A 120 -15.83 -17.15 2.11
N ASN A 121 -16.24 -18.42 2.07
CA ASN A 121 -16.34 -19.28 3.26
C ASN A 121 -15.02 -20.04 3.50
N LEU A 122 -13.90 -19.31 3.47
CA LEU A 122 -12.57 -19.86 3.69
C LEU A 122 -12.13 -19.55 5.12
N SER A 123 -11.33 -20.44 5.71
CA SER A 123 -10.68 -20.16 7.00
C SER A 123 -9.69 -19.02 6.85
N ASP A 124 -9.57 -18.17 7.87
CA ASP A 124 -8.63 -17.05 7.93
C ASP A 124 -7.18 -17.45 7.56
N LEU A 125 -6.76 -18.66 7.96
CA LEU A 125 -5.45 -19.23 7.61
C LEU A 125 -5.31 -19.43 6.09
N ALA A 126 -6.35 -19.97 5.43
CA ALA A 126 -6.32 -20.24 4.00
C ALA A 126 -6.24 -18.93 3.20
N VAL A 127 -7.00 -17.91 3.62
CA VAL A 127 -6.91 -16.56 3.03
C VAL A 127 -5.50 -15.98 3.21
N GLY A 128 -4.93 -16.11 4.41
CA GLY A 128 -3.56 -15.70 4.68
C GLY A 128 -2.52 -16.38 3.77
N LEU A 129 -2.65 -17.69 3.53
CA LEU A 129 -1.75 -18.43 2.64
C LEU A 129 -1.89 -18.00 1.17
N ILE A 130 -3.11 -17.72 0.71
CA ILE A 130 -3.35 -17.20 -0.65
C ILE A 130 -2.69 -15.83 -0.80
N LEU A 131 -2.89 -14.93 0.17
CA LEU A 131 -2.28 -13.60 0.18
C LEU A 131 -0.74 -13.66 0.20
N LEU A 132 -0.18 -14.55 1.02
CA LEU A 132 1.27 -14.79 1.09
C LEU A 132 1.82 -15.25 -0.27
N ALA A 133 1.16 -16.23 -0.89
CA ALA A 133 1.58 -16.76 -2.19
C ALA A 133 1.51 -15.67 -3.28
N CYS A 134 0.42 -14.91 -3.35
CA CYS A 134 0.27 -13.80 -4.28
C CYS A 134 1.36 -12.73 -4.07
N SER A 135 1.61 -12.34 -2.81
CA SER A 135 2.65 -11.36 -2.47
C SER A 135 4.04 -11.83 -2.89
N LEU A 136 4.36 -13.10 -2.63
CA LEU A 136 5.64 -13.69 -3.03
C LEU A 136 5.82 -13.68 -4.56
N ILE A 137 4.77 -13.99 -5.32
CA ILE A 137 4.81 -13.93 -6.79
C ILE A 137 5.05 -12.49 -7.26
N VAL A 138 4.34 -11.51 -6.71
CA VAL A 138 4.52 -10.09 -7.05
C VAL A 138 5.93 -9.60 -6.69
N LEU A 139 6.46 -9.99 -5.54
CA LEU A 139 7.81 -9.62 -5.11
C LEU A 139 8.87 -10.27 -6.00
N CYS A 140 8.75 -11.56 -6.31
CA CYS A 140 9.67 -12.27 -7.20
C CYS A 140 9.66 -11.68 -8.61
N THR A 141 8.47 -11.38 -9.16
CA THR A 141 8.36 -10.75 -10.49
C THR A 141 8.97 -9.34 -10.48
N CYS A 142 8.70 -8.54 -9.45
CA CYS A 142 9.30 -7.22 -9.27
C CYS A 142 10.84 -7.29 -9.25
N LEU A 143 11.42 -8.22 -8.47
CA LEU A 143 12.86 -8.40 -8.39
C LEU A 143 13.47 -8.77 -9.75
N ILE A 144 12.86 -9.71 -10.49
CA ILE A 144 13.31 -10.11 -11.83
C ILE A 144 13.24 -8.92 -12.80
N LEU A 145 12.16 -8.14 -12.75
CA LEU A 145 11.99 -6.95 -13.57
C LEU A 145 13.07 -5.92 -13.29
N ILE A 146 13.38 -5.64 -12.02
CA ILE A 146 14.45 -4.70 -11.64
C ILE A 146 15.80 -5.17 -12.18
N VAL A 147 16.15 -6.45 -12.00
CA VAL A 147 17.42 -7.00 -12.50
C VAL A 147 17.50 -6.90 -14.03
N LYS A 148 16.39 -7.22 -14.73
CA LYS A 148 16.34 -7.08 -16.19
C LYS A 148 16.42 -5.62 -16.64
N LEU A 149 15.75 -4.69 -15.95
CA LEU A 149 15.81 -3.27 -16.25
C LEU A 149 17.23 -2.74 -16.05
N LEU A 150 17.90 -3.11 -14.96
CA LEU A 150 19.27 -2.70 -14.70
C LEU A 150 20.24 -3.27 -15.76
N ASN A 151 20.13 -4.57 -16.08
CA ASN A 151 20.98 -5.21 -17.10
C ASN A 151 20.69 -4.67 -18.52
N SER A 152 19.43 -4.32 -18.80
CA SER A 152 19.03 -3.69 -20.07
C SER A 152 19.56 -2.27 -20.18
N MET A 153 19.53 -1.49 -19.11
CA MET A 153 20.13 -0.15 -19.06
C MET A 153 21.65 -0.19 -19.27
N LEU A 154 22.34 -1.20 -18.71
CA LEU A 154 23.80 -1.38 -18.86
C LEU A 154 24.24 -1.79 -20.28
N LYS A 155 23.37 -2.43 -21.08
CA LYS A 155 23.66 -2.86 -22.47
C LYS A 155 22.95 -2.04 -23.57
N GLY A 156 22.15 -1.05 -23.20
CA GLY A 156 21.26 -0.33 -24.14
C GLY A 156 21.94 0.62 -25.13
N GLN A 157 21.16 1.11 -26.11
CA GLN A 157 21.56 2.02 -27.20
C GLN A 157 22.31 3.29 -26.75
N VAL A 158 22.16 3.70 -25.49
CA VAL A 158 22.82 4.88 -24.93
C VAL A 158 24.34 4.74 -24.92
N ALA A 159 24.87 3.52 -24.69
CA ALA A 159 26.31 3.24 -24.78
C ALA A 159 26.85 3.39 -26.21
N VAL A 160 26.03 3.05 -27.23
CA VAL A 160 26.38 3.20 -28.65
C VAL A 160 26.35 4.68 -29.07
N VAL A 161 25.39 5.46 -28.56
CA VAL A 161 25.31 6.92 -28.79
C VAL A 161 26.50 7.64 -28.16
N ILE A 162 26.88 7.26 -26.93
CA ILE A 162 28.08 7.79 -26.27
C ILE A 162 29.35 7.41 -27.06
N LYS A 163 29.47 6.14 -27.48
CA LYS A 163 30.60 5.70 -28.31
C LYS A 163 30.65 6.42 -29.66
N LYS A 164 29.50 6.71 -30.27
CA LYS A 164 29.43 7.43 -31.55
C LYS A 164 29.83 8.88 -31.40
N ILE A 165 29.38 9.58 -30.36
CA ILE A 165 29.76 10.98 -30.09
C ILE A 165 31.25 11.08 -29.73
N MET A 166 31.76 10.16 -28.91
CA MET A 166 33.18 10.12 -28.53
C MET A 166 34.12 9.75 -29.69
N ASN A 167 33.63 8.96 -30.65
CA ASN A 167 34.37 8.56 -31.84
C ASN A 167 34.15 9.51 -33.04
N THR A 168 33.43 10.63 -32.84
CA THR A 168 33.27 11.68 -33.85
C THR A 168 33.99 12.93 -33.37
N ASP A 169 35.31 12.97 -33.54
CA ASP A 169 36.05 14.23 -33.47
C ASP A 169 35.59 15.12 -34.62
N PHE A 170 34.98 16.26 -34.30
CA PHE A 170 34.59 17.23 -35.32
C PHE A 170 35.85 17.75 -36.03
N PRO A 171 35.93 17.65 -37.37
CA PRO A 171 37.08 18.16 -38.11
C PRO A 171 37.20 19.68 -37.95
N PHE A 172 38.42 20.19 -38.07
CA PHE A 172 38.76 21.61 -37.95
C PHE A 172 37.81 22.50 -38.77
N PRO A 173 37.32 23.66 -38.25
CA PRO A 173 37.82 24.46 -37.12
C PRO A 173 37.07 24.29 -35.77
N PHE A 174 36.06 23.44 -35.67
CA PHE A 174 35.23 23.35 -34.45
C PHE A 174 35.70 22.32 -33.41
N ALA A 175 36.96 21.89 -33.48
CA ALA A 175 37.57 20.90 -32.57
C ALA A 175 37.59 21.35 -31.09
N TRP A 176 37.60 22.65 -30.80
CA TRP A 176 37.53 23.17 -29.43
C TRP A 176 36.17 22.94 -28.73
N LEU A 177 35.10 22.74 -29.50
CA LEU A 177 33.74 22.59 -28.98
C LEU A 177 33.46 21.15 -28.49
N THR A 178 34.23 20.18 -28.98
CA THR A 178 34.07 18.76 -28.63
C THR A 178 34.29 18.52 -27.14
N GLY A 179 35.26 19.19 -26.52
CA GLY A 179 35.54 19.12 -25.09
C GLY A 179 34.43 19.71 -24.22
N TYR A 180 33.84 20.84 -24.62
CA TYR A 180 32.70 21.42 -23.89
C TYR A 180 31.44 20.58 -24.03
N ILE A 181 31.19 20.01 -25.20
CA ILE A 181 30.10 19.05 -25.41
C ILE A 181 30.34 17.78 -24.58
N ALA A 182 31.57 17.28 -24.51
CA ALA A 182 31.93 16.12 -23.70
C ALA A 182 31.74 16.38 -22.19
N ILE A 183 32.04 17.59 -21.69
CA ILE A 183 31.80 17.97 -20.29
C ILE A 183 30.30 18.14 -20.01
N LEU A 184 29.55 18.76 -20.93
CA LEU A 184 28.08 18.89 -20.84
C LEU A 184 27.38 17.52 -20.84
N VAL A 185 27.95 16.57 -21.58
CA VAL A 185 27.50 15.18 -21.66
C VAL A 185 27.97 14.38 -20.43
N GLY A 186 29.18 14.60 -19.93
CA GLY A 186 29.73 13.87 -18.78
C GLY A 186 29.18 14.30 -17.42
N ALA A 187 28.70 15.54 -17.30
CA ALA A 187 28.08 16.07 -16.09
C ALA A 187 26.57 15.75 -15.98
N GLY A 188 26.00 14.97 -16.92
CA GLY A 188 24.59 14.61 -17.00
C GLY A 188 24.31 13.11 -17.14
#